data_AF-A0A8T8CAR5-F1
#
_entry.id   AF-A0A8T8CAR5-F1
#
_cell.length_a   1.000
_cell.length_b   1.000
_cell.length_c   1.000
_cell.angle_alpha   90.00
_cell.angle_beta   90.00
_cell.angle_gamma   90.00
#
_symmetry.space_group_name_H-M   'P 1'
#
loop_
_entity.id
_entity.type
_entity.pdbx_description
1 polymer ?
#
loop_
_entity_poly.entity_id
_entity_poly.type
_entity_poly.pdbx_seq_one_letter_code
_entity_poly.pdbx_strand_id
1 'polypeptide(L)' 'MDALRPPLHVRFNRNIHISDILRCAAATAYETGDSLNGPKRDLAFSVVHLINLAKTELEHSLECVQNA' A
#
# COMPACT_ATOMS: atom_id res chain seq x y z
N MET A 1 22.49 -9.85 19.33
CA MET A 1 21.09 -10.33 19.29
C MET A 1 20.57 -10.01 17.92
N ASP A 2 21.08 -10.72 16.93
CA ASP A 2 20.87 -10.43 15.52
C ASP A 2 19.52 -11.00 15.11
N ALA A 3 18.53 -10.11 15.07
CA ALA A 3 17.22 -10.42 14.53
C ALA A 3 17.42 -10.92 13.10
N LEU A 4 17.29 -12.23 12.92
CA LEU A 4 17.41 -12.92 11.63
C LEU A 4 16.50 -12.21 10.63
N ARG A 5 17.07 -11.37 9.76
CA ARG A 5 16.31 -10.74 8.69
C ARG A 5 15.66 -11.87 7.90
N PRO A 6 14.33 -11.89 7.74
CA PRO A 6 13.67 -12.94 6.99
C PRO A 6 14.26 -13.04 5.58
N PRO A 7 14.35 -14.25 4.99
CA PRO A 7 14.91 -14.46 3.66
C PRO A 7 14.27 -13.51 2.64
N LEU A 8 15.05 -13.05 1.65
CA LEU A 8 14.59 -12.09 0.63
C LEU A 8 13.29 -12.54 -0.07
N HIS A 9 13.14 -13.84 -0.35
CA HIS A 9 11.92 -14.40 -0.95
C HIS A 9 10.67 -14.19 -0.06
N VAL A 10 10.82 -14.33 1.27
CA VAL A 10 9.72 -14.14 2.22
C VAL A 10 9.35 -12.65 2.30
N ARG A 11 10.34 -11.76 2.24
CA ARG A 11 10.13 -10.31 2.21
C ARG A 11 9.40 -9.89 0.92
N PHE A 12 9.82 -10.42 -0.22
CA PHE A 12 9.19 -10.17 -1.52
C PHE A 12 7.74 -10.66 -1.55
N ASN A 13 7.47 -11.89 -1.09
CA ASN A 13 6.10 -12.42 -1.00
C ASN A 13 5.22 -11.59 -0.07
N ARG A 14 5.75 -11.09 1.06
CA ARG A 14 5.00 -10.17 1.94
C ARG A 14 4.70 -8.84 1.24
N ASN A 15 5.64 -8.27 0.48
CA ASN A 15 5.39 -7.03 -0.26
C ASN A 15 4.31 -7.20 -1.34
N ILE A 16 4.31 -8.32 -2.08
CA ILE A 16 3.22 -8.64 -3.02
C ILE A 16 1.89 -8.71 -2.28
N HIS A 17 1.83 -9.47 -1.18
CA HIS A 17 0.61 -9.62 -0.41
C HIS A 17 0.08 -8.29 0.16
N ILE A 18 0.96 -7.44 0.68
CA ILE A 18 0.59 -6.11 1.18
C ILE A 18 0.14 -5.21 0.01
N SER A 19 0.81 -5.26 -1.14
CA SER A 19 0.41 -4.50 -2.34
C SER A 19 -0.99 -4.87 -2.81
N ASP A 20 -1.35 -6.16 -2.77
CA ASP A 20 -2.70 -6.63 -3.06
C ASP A 20 -3.73 -6.11 -2.06
N ILE A 21 -3.41 -6.12 -0.76
CA ILE A 21 -4.29 -5.54 0.28
C ILE A 21 -4.50 -4.04 0.04
N LEU A 22 -3.43 -3.30 -0.25
CA LEU A 22 -3.51 -1.87 -0.52
C LEU A 22 -4.35 -1.58 -1.77
N ARG A 23 -4.23 -2.39 -2.83
CA ARG A 23 -5.08 -2.28 -4.02
C ARG A 23 -6.56 -2.49 -3.69
N CYS A 24 -6.89 -3.52 -2.91
CA CYS A 24 -8.26 -3.77 -2.47
C CYS A 24 -8.80 -2.60 -1.63
N ALA A 25 -8.01 -2.10 -0.67
CA ALA A 25 -8.39 -0.96 0.15
C ALA A 25 -8.65 0.30 -0.69
N ALA A 26 -7.80 0.58 -1.68
CA ALA A 26 -7.97 1.70 -2.60
C ALA A 26 -9.26 1.55 -3.42
N ALA A 27 -9.55 0.35 -3.95
CA ALA A 27 -10.78 0.08 -4.70
C ALA A 27 -12.04 0.31 -3.83
N THR A 28 -12.04 -0.20 -2.59
CA THR A 28 -13.14 0.01 -1.65
C THR A 28 -13.33 1.49 -1.29
N ALA A 29 -12.26 2.21 -1.01
CA ALA A 29 -12.33 3.65 -0.72
C ALA A 29 -12.80 4.46 -1.93
N TYR A 30 -12.36 4.07 -3.14
CA TYR A 30 -12.80 4.68 -4.39
C TYR A 30 -14.29 4.46 -4.63
N GLU A 31 -14.77 3.22 -4.56
CA GLU A 31 -16.19 2.87 -4.77
C GLU A 31 -17.10 3.53 -3.70
N THR A 32 -16.61 3.61 -2.47
CA THR A 32 -17.26 4.40 -1.40
C THR A 32 -17.35 5.88 -1.78
N GLY A 33 -16.24 6.47 -2.26
CA GLY A 33 -16.19 7.87 -2.69
C GLY A 33 -17.09 8.17 -3.89
N ASP A 34 -17.16 7.26 -4.85
CA ASP A 34 -18.02 7.36 -6.04
C ASP A 34 -19.51 7.45 -5.67
N SER A 35 -19.91 6.73 -4.61
CA SER A 35 -21.27 6.77 -4.04
C SER A 35 -21.55 8.01 -3.16
N LEU A 36 -20.56 8.86 -2.91
CA LEU A 36 -20.64 10.03 -2.03
C LEU A 36 -20.53 11.36 -2.80
N ASN A 37 -20.88 12.46 -2.13
CA ASN A 37 -20.76 13.81 -2.69
C ASN A 37 -20.21 14.81 -1.66
N GLY A 38 -19.65 15.91 -2.17
CA GLY A 38 -19.10 17.00 -1.35
C GLY A 38 -17.94 16.53 -0.45
N PRO A 39 -17.80 17.08 0.76
CA PRO A 39 -16.64 16.84 1.63
C PRO A 39 -16.38 15.37 1.98
N LYS A 40 -17.43 14.53 1.99
CA LYS A 40 -17.28 13.09 2.26
C LYS A 40 -16.61 12.35 1.10
N ARG A 41 -16.92 12.74 -0.14
CA ARG A 41 -16.22 12.23 -1.34
C ARG A 41 -14.76 12.68 -1.33
N ASP A 42 -14.52 13.95 -1.02
CA ASP A 42 -13.16 14.50 -0.96
C ASP A 42 -12.32 13.76 0.11
N LEU A 43 -12.91 13.44 1.27
CA LEU A 43 -12.27 12.64 2.29
C LEU A 43 -11.99 11.20 1.82
N ALA A 44 -12.97 10.53 1.18
CA ALA A 44 -12.79 9.17 0.66
C ALA A 44 -11.66 9.11 -0.39
N PHE A 45 -11.59 10.07 -1.30
CA PHE A 45 -10.50 10.16 -2.26
C PHE A 45 -9.16 10.57 -1.64
N SER A 46 -9.17 11.35 -0.55
CA SER A 46 -7.96 11.59 0.24
C SER A 46 -7.42 10.28 0.83
N VAL A 47 -8.30 9.38 1.30
CA VAL A 47 -7.90 8.03 1.74
C VAL A 47 -7.31 7.21 0.60
N VAL A 48 -7.90 7.24 -0.60
CA VAL A 48 -7.33 6.58 -1.80
C VAL A 48 -5.91 7.09 -2.07
N HIS A 49 -5.70 8.41 -1.99
CA HIS A 49 -4.38 9.01 -2.18
C HIS A 49 -3.37 8.53 -1.13
N LEU A 50 -3.76 8.49 0.15
CA LEU A 50 -2.91 7.98 1.24
C LEU A 50 -2.54 6.51 1.05
N ILE A 51 -3.46 5.68 0.56
CA ILE A 51 -3.21 4.27 0.26
C ILE A 51 -2.19 4.12 -0.87
N ASN A 52 -2.31 4.94 -1.92
CA ASN A 52 -1.34 4.95 -3.02
C ASN A 52 0.06 5.39 -2.55
N LEU A 53 0.13 6.39 -1.68
CA LEU A 53 1.41 6.80 -1.08
C LEU A 53 2.04 5.67 -0.26
N ALA A 54 1.25 4.98 0.57
CA ALA A 54 1.72 3.83 1.34
C ALA A 54 2.25 2.70 0.43
N LYS A 55 1.63 2.49 -0.73
CA LYS A 55 2.10 1.53 -1.74
C LYS A 55 3.44 1.94 -2.34
N THR A 56 3.62 3.22 -2.68
CA THR A 56 4.91 3.73 -3.16
C THR A 56 6.01 3.52 -2.13
N GLU A 57 5.77 3.85 -0.85
CA GLU A 57 6.75 3.60 0.22
C GLU A 57 7.10 2.11 0.38
N LEU A 58 6.12 1.21 0.21
CA LEU A 58 6.35 -0.23 0.21
C LEU A 58 7.25 -0.68 -0.95
N GLU A 59 7.02 -0.17 -2.16
CA GLU A 59 7.82 -0.44 -3.35
C GLU A 59 9.26 0.09 -3.19
N HIS A 60 9.43 1.30 -2.66
CA HIS A 60 10.75 1.89 -2.36
C HIS A 60 11.52 1.07 -1.32
N SER A 61 10.83 0.48 -0.34
CA SER A 61 11.46 -0.40 0.66
C SER A 61 12.05 -1.68 0.03
N LEU A 62 11.55 -2.09 -1.14
CA LEU A 62 12.05 -3.23 -1.91
C LEU A 62 13.24 -2.85 -2.79
N GLU A 63 13.18 -1.69 -3.46
CA GLU A 63 14.28 -1.19 -4.31
C GLU A 63 15.57 -0.96 -3.50
N CYS A 64 15.44 -0.46 -2.26
CA CYS A 64 16.57 -0.27 -1.36
C CYS A 64 17.27 -1.60 -0.96
N VAL A 65 16.62 -2.74 -1.18
CA VAL A 65 17.15 -4.09 -0.91
C VAL A 65 17.72 -4.75 -2.18
N GLN A 66 17.31 -4.32 -3.38
CA GLN A 66 17.84 -4.82 -4.65
C GLN A 66 19.13 -4.12 -5.07
N ASN A 67 19.37 -2.90 -4.57
CA ASN A 67 20.54 -2.07 -4.92
C ASN A 67 21.64 -2.04 -3.83
N ALA A 68 21.54 -2.89 -2.81
CA ALA A 68 22.50 -3.01 -1.71
C ALA A 68 23.13 -4.42 -1.69
#